data_AF-A0A101WBT8-F1
#
_entry.id   AF-A0A101WBT8-F1
#
_cell.length_a   1.000
_cell.length_b   1.000
_cell.length_c   1.000
_cell.angle_alpha   90.00
_cell.angle_beta   90.00
_cell.angle_gamma   90.00
#
_symmetry.space_group_name_H-M   'P 1'
#
loop_
_entity.id
_entity.type
_entity.pdbx_description
1 polymer ?
#
loop_
_entity_poly.entity_id
_entity_poly.type
_entity_poly.pdbx_seq_one_letter_code
_entity_poly.pdbx_strand_id
1 'polypeptide(L)'
;MKQLIVLNGQFYCGENKEDNKLMFDPDRSKAIEVDERRVRYIVHNIYGWYRYREIKLQRLEIIDVKEKTCVNVANAKDKLVNARLV
;
A
#
# COMPACT_ATOMS: atom_id res chain seq x y z
N MET A 1 -6.29 -4.83 7.81
CA MET A 1 -5.66 -5.08 6.50
C MET A 1 -5.39 -3.73 5.86
N LYS A 2 -4.18 -3.52 5.33
CA LYS A 2 -3.82 -2.28 4.63
C LYS A 2 -3.71 -2.55 3.15
N GLN A 3 -3.93 -1.51 2.35
CA GLN A 3 -3.94 -1.57 0.90
C GLN A 3 -3.10 -0.45 0.28
N LEU A 4 -2.57 -0.71 -0.91
CA LEU A 4 -2.04 0.31 -1.81
C LEU A 4 -3.04 0.58 -2.92
N ILE A 5 -3.11 1.82 -3.37
CA ILE A 5 -3.96 2.24 -4.48
C ILE A 5 -3.08 2.66 -5.64
N VAL A 6 -3.38 2.13 -6.83
CA VAL A 6 -2.66 2.45 -8.07
C VAL A 6 -3.64 2.98 -9.10
N LEU A 7 -3.41 4.20 -9.56
CA LEU A 7 -4.17 4.86 -10.62
C LEU A 7 -3.29 4.95 -11.88
N ASN A 8 -3.67 4.26 -12.95
CA ASN A 8 -2.95 4.25 -14.23
C ASN A 8 -1.44 3.99 -14.08
N GLY A 9 -1.05 3.09 -13.18
CA GLY A 9 0.36 2.76 -12.90
C GLY A 9 1.07 3.70 -11.91
N GLN A 10 0.39 4.71 -11.37
CA GLN A 10 0.93 5.60 -10.34
C GLN A 10 0.36 5.25 -8.97
N PHE A 11 1.21 5.20 -7.95
CA PHE A 11 0.84 4.85 -6.58
C PHE A 11 0.37 6.09 -5.82
N TYR A 12 -0.68 5.93 -5.03
CA TYR A 12 -1.11 6.96 -4.09
C TYR A 12 0.01 7.26 -3.08
N CYS A 13 0.44 8.51 -3.03
CA CYS A 13 1.57 8.96 -2.21
C CYS A 13 1.21 10.07 -1.22
N GLY A 14 -0.09 10.36 -1.04
CA GLY A 14 -0.58 11.30 -0.03
C GLY A 14 -1.53 12.35 -0.59
N GLU A 15 -1.64 13.46 0.11
CA GLU A 15 -2.49 14.58 -0.27
C GLU A 15 -1.69 15.87 -0.21
N ASN A 16 -1.88 16.74 -1.20
CA ASN A 16 -1.48 18.12 -1.09
C ASN A 16 -2.54 18.85 -0.26
N LYS A 17 -2.14 19.32 0.93
CA LYS A 17 -3.04 20.02 1.87
C LYS A 17 -3.42 21.43 1.41
N GLU A 18 -2.59 22.07 0.61
CA GLU A 18 -2.84 23.44 0.12
C GLU A 18 -3.91 23.42 -0.98
N ASP A 19 -3.82 22.43 -1.89
CA ASP A 19 -4.76 22.28 -3.00
C ASP A 19 -5.93 21.33 -2.70
N ASN A 20 -5.90 20.66 -1.54
CA ASN A 20 -6.82 19.59 -1.15
C ASN A 20 -6.98 18.49 -2.23
N LYS A 21 -5.85 18.09 -2.85
CA LYS A 21 -5.81 17.10 -3.95
C LYS A 21 -5.06 15.85 -3.55
N LEU A 22 -5.52 14.69 -4.02
CA LEU A 22 -4.79 13.43 -3.87
C LEU A 22 -3.60 13.41 -4.83
N MET A 23 -2.47 12.88 -4.38
CA MET A 23 -1.23 12.80 -5.14
C MET A 23 -0.92 11.35 -5.52
N PHE A 24 -0.45 11.17 -6.75
CA PHE A 24 -0.02 9.89 -7.30
C PHE A 24 1.37 10.03 -7.93
N ASP A 25 2.25 9.05 -7.65
CA ASP A 25 3.64 9.03 -8.13
C ASP A 25 3.98 7.63 -8.68
N PRO A 26 4.67 7.51 -9.82
CA PRO A 26 5.10 6.21 -10.34
C PRO A 26 6.07 5.44 -9.42
N ASP A 27 6.76 6.12 -8.51
CA ASP A 27 7.69 5.50 -7.57
C ASP A 27 6.96 4.80 -6.42
N ARG A 28 6.98 3.47 -6.47
CA ARG A 28 6.40 2.60 -5.43
C ARG A 28 6.97 2.86 -4.03
N SER A 29 8.22 3.33 -3.90
CA SER A 29 8.82 3.58 -2.58
C SER A 29 8.14 4.71 -1.80
N LYS A 30 7.42 5.60 -2.51
CA LYS A 30 6.63 6.70 -1.92
C LYS A 30 5.18 6.32 -1.65
N ALA A 31 4.78 5.10 -2.00
CA ALA A 31 3.40 4.66 -1.87
C ALA A 31 2.97 4.59 -0.39
N ILE A 32 1.79 5.12 -0.09
CA ILE A 32 1.24 5.11 1.26
C ILE A 32 0.22 3.99 1.40
N GLU A 33 0.45 3.13 2.40
CA GLU A 33 -0.51 2.13 2.82
C GLU A 33 -1.70 2.76 3.54
N VAL A 34 -2.90 2.43 3.09
CA VAL A 34 -4.15 2.99 3.61
C VAL A 34 -5.10 1.89 4.10
N ASP A 35 -6.00 2.24 5.00
CA ASP A 35 -7.07 1.34 5.44
C ASP A 35 -8.27 1.35 4.48
N GLU A 36 -9.20 0.43 4.70
CA GLU A 36 -10.39 0.25 3.84
C GLU A 36 -11.28 1.50 3.79
N ARG A 37 -11.40 2.25 4.90
CA ARG A 37 -12.18 3.49 4.95
C ARG A 37 -11.57 4.53 4.03
N ARG A 38 -10.25 4.65 4.05
CA ARG A 38 -9.50 5.58 3.22
C ARG A 38 -9.47 5.15 1.76
N VAL A 39 -9.43 3.85 1.47
CA VAL A 39 -9.62 3.33 0.11
C VAL A 39 -10.93 3.81 -0.49
N ARG A 40 -12.06 3.66 0.22
CA ARG A 40 -13.37 4.13 -0.28
C ARG A 40 -13.37 5.61 -0.62
N TYR A 41 -12.78 6.43 0.25
CA TYR A 41 -12.67 7.87 0.01
C TYR A 41 -11.87 8.18 -1.27
N ILE A 42 -10.70 7.57 -1.44
CA ILE A 42 -9.83 7.81 -2.59
C ILE A 42 -10.50 7.34 -3.89
N VAL A 43 -11.09 6.14 -3.89
CA VAL A 43 -11.80 5.60 -5.07
C VAL A 43 -12.98 6.49 -5.46
N HIS A 44 -13.73 7.02 -4.49
CA HIS A 44 -14.83 7.93 -4.76
C HIS A 44 -14.36 9.23 -5.44
N ASN A 45 -13.24 9.81 -4.98
CA ASN A 45 -12.65 10.99 -5.61
C ASN A 45 -12.18 10.71 -7.04
N ILE A 46 -11.46 9.61 -7.26
CA ILE A 46 -11.02 9.19 -8.60
C ILE A 46 -12.22 9.03 -9.55
N TYR A 47 -13.30 8.41 -9.07
CA TYR A 47 -14.52 8.23 -9.86
C TYR A 47 -15.18 9.58 -10.18
N GLY A 48 -15.17 10.52 -9.23
CA GLY A 48 -15.57 11.91 -9.45
C GLY A 48 -14.78 12.55 -10.59
N TRP A 49 -13.45 12.54 -10.49
CA TRP A 49 -12.57 13.11 -11.53
C TRP A 49 -12.80 12.49 -12.90
N TYR A 50 -13.01 11.17 -12.96
CA TYR A 50 -13.35 10.49 -14.21
C TYR A 50 -14.70 10.95 -14.78
N ARG A 51 -15.74 11.07 -13.93
CA ARG A 51 -17.08 11.53 -14.33
C ARG A 51 -17.06 12.97 -14.86
N TYR A 52 -16.25 13.84 -14.26
CA TYR A 52 -16.04 15.22 -14.72
C TYR A 52 -15.01 15.34 -15.86
N ARG A 53 -14.49 14.22 -16.37
CA ARG A 53 -13.49 14.15 -17.46
C ARG A 53 -12.18 14.88 -17.14
N GLU A 54 -11.85 15.06 -15.86
CA GLU A 54 -10.58 15.64 -15.42
C GLU A 54 -9.42 14.65 -15.62
N ILE A 55 -9.72 13.36 -15.58
CA ILE A 55 -8.76 12.28 -15.85
C ILE A 55 -9.30 11.30 -16.89
N LYS A 56 -8.39 10.64 -17.61
CA LYS A 56 -8.72 9.45 -18.40
C LYS A 56 -8.41 8.21 -17.57
N LEU A 57 -9.44 7.55 -17.05
CA LEU A 57 -9.26 6.31 -16.29
C LEU A 57 -8.96 5.15 -17.25
N GLN A 58 -7.79 4.54 -17.13
CA GLN A 58 -7.39 3.35 -17.89
C GLN A 58 -7.40 2.11 -16.99
N ARG A 59 -6.85 2.24 -15.78
CA ARG A 59 -6.72 1.15 -14.80
C ARG A 59 -6.71 1.71 -13.38
N LEU A 60 -7.45 1.05 -12.50
CA LEU A 60 -7.45 1.30 -11.06
C LEU A 60 -7.22 -0.05 -10.37
N GLU A 61 -6.18 -0.15 -9.56
CA GLU A 61 -5.82 -1.36 -8.82
C GLU A 61 -5.78 -1.08 -7.32
N ILE A 62 -6.24 -2.05 -6.53
CA ILE A 62 -6.17 -2.05 -5.07
C ILE A 62 -5.37 -3.30 -4.68
N ILE A 63 -4.21 -3.09 -4.07
CA ILE A 63 -3.27 -4.17 -3.75
C ILE A 63 -3.27 -4.38 -2.25
N ASP A 64 -3.69 -5.56 -1.78
CA ASP A 64 -3.64 -5.91 -0.37
C ASP A 64 -2.18 -6.10 0.08
N VAL A 65 -1.81 -5.43 1.16
CA VAL A 65 -0.51 -5.59 1.80
C VAL A 65 -0.64 -6.61 2.91
N LYS A 66 0.01 -7.77 2.72
CA LYS A 66 0.15 -8.76 3.78
C LYS A 66 1.08 -8.19 4.85
N GLU A 67 0.61 -8.20 6.11
CA GLU A 67 1.46 -7.85 7.23
C GLU A 67 2.72 -8.72 7.22
N LYS A 68 3.90 -8.09 7.27
CA LYS A 68 5.14 -8.83 7.46
C LYS A 68 5.07 -9.47 8.83
N THR A 69 4.81 -10.76 8.91
CA THR A 69 5.01 -11.53 10.14
C THR A 69 6.49 -11.46 10.47
N CYS A 70 6.84 -10.74 11.53
CA CYS A 70 8.17 -10.78 12.12
C CYS A 70 8.38 -12.20 12.65
N VAL A 71 9.03 -13.07 11.88
CA VAL A 71 9.50 -14.34 12.41
C VAL A 71 10.63 -13.99 13.38
N ASN A 72 10.35 -14.01 14.69
CA ASN A 72 11.38 -13.84 15.72
C ASN A 72 12.42 -14.96 15.53
N VAL A 73 13.57 -14.64 14.92
CA VAL A 73 14.69 -15.57 14.68
C VAL A 73 15.50 -15.82 15.97
N ALA A 74 14.88 -15.66 17.14
CA ALA A 74 15.58 -15.70 18.43
C ALA A 74 15.86 -17.10 18.96
N ASN A 75 15.42 -18.19 18.30
CA ASN A 75 15.44 -19.53 18.92
C ASN A 75 16.16 -20.64 18.11
N ALA A 76 17.04 -20.27 17.17
CA ALA A 76 17.79 -21.24 16.36
C ALA A 76 19.15 -21.66 16.97
N LYS A 77 19.62 -21.02 18.04
CA LYS A 77 20.94 -21.33 18.63
C LYS A 77 20.91 -22.39 19.73
N ASP A 78 19.78 -22.61 20.40
CA ASP A 78 19.72 -23.54 21.55
C ASP A 78 19.55 -25.02 21.18
N LYS A 79 19.21 -25.35 19.93
CA LYS A 79 19.02 -26.75 19.49
C LYS A 79 20.28 -27.44 18.95
N LEU A 80 21.35 -26.70 18.65
CA LEU A 80 22.57 -27.28 18.07
C LEU A 80 23.61 -27.74 19.10
N VAL A 81 23.50 -27.29 20.36
CA VAL A 81 24.49 -27.64 21.40
C VAL A 81 24.22 -29.03 22.02
N ASN A 82 22.96 -29.51 22.02
CA ASN A 82 22.61 -30.80 22.61
C ASN A 82 22.72 -32.01 21.66
N ALA A 83 23.15 -31.83 20.40
CA ALA A 83 23.30 -32.93 19.44
C ALA A 83 24.73 -33.53 19.42
N ARG A 84 25.60 -33.15 20.35
CA ARG A 84 27.01 -33.57 20.37
C ARG A 84 27.39 -34.20 21.70
N LEU A 85 26.71 -35.28 22.07
CA LEU A 85 27.13 -36.24 23.10
C LEU A 85 26.33 -37.54 22.93
N VAL A 86 26.78 -38.40 21.99
CA VAL A 86 26.91 -39.87 22.12
C VAL A 86 27.94 -40.31 21.08
#